data_AF-A0A6L7PGD7-F1
#
_entry.id   AF-A0A6L7PGD7-F1
#
_cell.length_a   1.000
_cell.length_b   1.000
_cell.length_c   1.000
_cell.angle_alpha   90.00
_cell.angle_beta   90.00
_cell.angle_gamma   90.00
#
_symmetry.space_group_name_H-M   'P 1'
#
loop_
_entity.id
_entity.type
_entity.pdbx_description
1 polymer ?
#
loop_
_entity_poly.entity_id
_entity_poly.type
_entity_poly.pdbx_seq_one_letter_code
_entity_poly.pdbx_strand_id
1 'polypeptide(L)'
;MVFVAAMLALVAAIGCEGLGDGAPSTEDPDAYTKYVVEQAIARYDEQGQAAALRYFNTRESVEGQWFIFIIGEDYTVRAIHPSRQDLIGTDVRGLVDKNGYPYGPVIASASESGRWVTYTSKNPTRSLREQTTNSWVVRHKDQIFGSSWYDDEAESSPIPLLPEEEPDAEAAAEDAAPSQDEPDDYAKYLVQQAINYYDAEGRQATLGHFNRADTVDGPWYVVIADEFFNLVVHPAAPERVGDNLLNPLESSDSTGYFYGQVAAGATAQGRWVTAVLPNPVTGLEQIKHLWVVRHDGLLFSAGYYETPEVPETVAPEREDVDAYTKYVVQQALNRHDIEGREATIAYYNTEESVDGEWYVFIADEDNVMISHAPLPGNVGLSLIEDLGIDSTGYAYGPVMAAAGENGRWVSYVYLNTVTGQEEVKHSWVVRHHGLLFGSGWYEVADVSAPVPSKSQPDVFTKHFVEQAVQFYMQNGREATIAYYNSLASVDGEWYVFIADENDIVIVHAPVPARRGGYLRDPATRTDITGFFYGPVLADASEQGRWVTYSFLNPEAGQIQTKHSWAVRYDGLLFGSGWYE
;
A
#
# COMPACT_ATOMS: atom_id res chain seq x y z
N MET A 1 9.48 -60.87 35.65
CA MET A 1 8.93 -59.52 35.88
C MET A 1 10.10 -58.56 36.06
N VAL A 2 10.19 -57.35 35.52
CA VAL A 2 9.48 -56.59 34.47
C VAL A 2 10.23 -55.23 34.48
N PHE A 3 10.53 -54.70 33.28
CA PHE A 3 10.77 -53.27 32.92
C PHE A 3 12.11 -52.55 33.18
N VAL A 4 12.89 -52.49 32.08
CA VAL A 4 13.41 -51.34 31.30
C VAL A 4 13.05 -49.90 31.74
N ALA A 5 14.09 -49.05 31.83
CA ALA A 5 14.14 -47.60 31.49
C ALA A 5 15.64 -47.26 31.21
N ALA A 6 16.08 -46.88 30.01
CA ALA A 6 15.96 -45.59 29.31
C ALA A 6 16.62 -44.40 30.05
N MET A 7 17.76 -43.90 29.52
CA MET A 7 17.93 -42.58 28.87
C MET A 7 19.23 -41.83 29.24
N LEU A 8 19.82 -41.22 28.20
CA LEU A 8 20.78 -40.08 28.14
C LEU A 8 22.28 -40.30 28.34
N ALA A 9 23.01 -40.27 27.22
CA ALA A 9 24.13 -39.35 27.03
C ALA A 9 24.16 -38.85 25.57
N LEU A 10 24.07 -37.54 25.43
CA LEU A 10 24.08 -36.72 24.23
C LEU A 10 25.51 -36.23 23.97
N VAL A 11 25.87 -36.11 22.68
CA VAL A 11 26.72 -35.07 22.03
C VAL A 11 27.83 -35.65 21.11
N ALA A 12 27.77 -35.17 19.86
CA ALA A 12 28.81 -34.99 18.84
C ALA A 12 29.36 -36.20 18.06
N ALA A 13 28.81 -36.41 16.85
CA ALA A 13 29.55 -36.39 15.58
C ALA A 13 28.60 -36.78 14.43
N ILE A 14 28.07 -35.81 13.69
CA ILE A 14 27.67 -36.04 12.29
C ILE A 14 28.57 -35.11 11.47
N GLY A 15 29.85 -35.46 11.47
CA GLY A 15 30.77 -35.04 10.42
C GLY A 15 30.76 -36.12 9.35
N CYS A 16 30.80 -35.71 8.09
CA CYS A 16 31.15 -36.56 6.97
C CYS A 16 32.30 -37.49 7.35
N GLU A 17 32.10 -38.80 7.28
CA GLU A 17 33.18 -39.78 7.13
C GLU A 17 32.59 -41.12 6.67
N GLY A 18 32.97 -41.56 5.46
CA GLY A 18 33.05 -42.97 5.10
C GLY A 18 31.95 -43.58 4.24
N LEU A 19 31.76 -43.09 3.01
CA LEU A 19 31.35 -43.97 1.91
C LEU A 19 32.43 -45.07 1.78
N GLY A 20 32.05 -46.34 1.95
CA GLY A 20 33.00 -47.46 1.91
C GLY A 20 33.67 -47.66 0.55
N ASP A 21 34.88 -48.26 0.57
CA ASP A 21 35.78 -48.61 -0.55
C ASP A 21 35.20 -49.57 -1.63
N GLY A 22 33.92 -49.45 -1.99
CA GLY A 22 33.23 -50.38 -2.90
C GLY A 22 32.26 -49.75 -3.92
N ALA A 23 32.12 -48.43 -3.97
CA ALA A 23 31.28 -47.77 -4.98
C ALA A 23 31.94 -47.88 -6.37
N PRO A 24 31.18 -48.22 -7.44
CA PRO A 24 31.66 -48.12 -8.82
C PRO A 24 32.14 -46.70 -9.15
N SER A 25 32.96 -46.53 -10.18
CA SER A 25 33.37 -45.21 -10.67
C SER A 25 32.18 -44.49 -11.32
N THR A 26 32.06 -43.18 -11.12
CA THR A 26 31.11 -42.33 -11.87
C THR A 26 31.44 -42.24 -13.36
N GLU A 27 32.62 -42.67 -13.77
CA GLU A 27 33.02 -42.83 -15.19
C GLU A 27 32.37 -44.05 -15.86
N ASP A 28 31.82 -44.99 -15.08
CA ASP A 28 30.91 -46.05 -15.56
C ASP A 28 29.49 -45.71 -15.05
N PRO A 29 28.77 -44.82 -15.77
CA PRO A 29 27.49 -44.29 -15.27
C PRO A 29 26.42 -45.37 -15.14
N ASP A 30 26.49 -46.46 -15.91
CA ASP A 30 25.58 -47.60 -15.79
C ASP A 30 25.79 -48.36 -14.48
N ALA A 31 27.04 -48.70 -14.15
CA ALA A 31 27.37 -49.36 -12.90
C ALA A 31 27.06 -48.47 -11.68
N TYR A 32 27.37 -47.17 -11.78
CA TYR A 32 27.09 -46.21 -10.71
C TYR A 32 25.59 -46.04 -10.47
N THR A 33 24.79 -45.91 -11.53
CA THR A 33 23.33 -45.76 -11.40
C THR A 33 22.68 -46.96 -10.73
N LYS A 34 23.13 -48.18 -11.05
CA LYS A 34 22.66 -49.40 -10.37
C LYS A 34 23.02 -49.39 -8.88
N TYR A 35 24.25 -49.04 -8.56
CA TYR A 35 24.71 -48.92 -7.18
C TYR A 35 23.87 -47.92 -6.38
N VAL A 36 23.58 -46.74 -6.94
CA VAL A 36 22.75 -45.71 -6.27
C VAL A 36 21.31 -46.21 -6.02
N VAL A 37 20.71 -46.94 -6.97
CA VAL A 37 19.39 -47.57 -6.78
C VAL A 37 19.43 -48.65 -5.69
N GLU A 38 20.49 -49.46 -5.64
CA GLU A 38 20.68 -50.47 -4.60
C GLU A 38 20.83 -49.83 -3.21
N GLN A 39 21.59 -48.74 -3.09
CA GLN A 39 21.69 -47.98 -1.84
C GLN A 39 20.35 -47.38 -1.40
N ALA A 40 19.54 -46.94 -2.36
CA ALA A 40 18.21 -46.41 -2.07
C ALA A 40 17.27 -47.48 -1.53
N ILE A 41 17.31 -48.67 -2.11
CA ILE A 41 16.57 -49.85 -1.64
C ILE A 41 17.04 -50.26 -0.24
N ALA A 42 18.35 -50.31 0.00
CA ALA A 42 18.90 -50.63 1.32
C ALA A 42 18.44 -49.64 2.39
N ARG A 43 18.46 -48.33 2.08
CA ARG A 43 17.94 -47.29 2.98
C ARG A 43 16.44 -47.47 3.25
N TYR A 44 15.66 -47.77 2.22
CA TYR A 44 14.23 -48.06 2.36
C TYR A 44 13.98 -49.26 3.29
N ASP A 45 14.78 -50.32 3.15
CA ASP A 45 14.66 -51.51 3.98
C ASP A 45 15.06 -51.27 5.44
N GLU A 46 16.08 -50.44 5.68
CA GLU A 46 16.56 -50.12 7.03
C GLU A 46 15.67 -49.11 7.77
N GLN A 47 15.27 -48.03 7.09
CA GLN A 47 14.61 -46.88 7.71
C GLN A 47 13.08 -46.86 7.51
N GLY A 48 12.58 -47.70 6.60
CA GLY A 48 11.18 -47.78 6.24
C GLY A 48 10.73 -46.69 5.26
N GLN A 49 9.56 -46.93 4.66
CA GLN A 49 9.01 -46.13 3.56
C GLN A 49 8.91 -44.64 3.86
N ALA A 50 8.33 -44.26 5.01
CA ALA A 50 8.09 -42.85 5.32
C ALA A 50 9.41 -42.06 5.44
N ALA A 51 10.43 -42.64 6.08
CA ALA A 51 11.73 -42.01 6.24
C ALA A 51 12.48 -41.93 4.90
N ALA A 52 12.43 -42.99 4.09
CA ALA A 52 13.05 -43.02 2.78
C ALA A 52 12.42 -41.99 1.82
N LEU A 53 11.09 -41.96 1.70
CA LEU A 53 10.39 -40.98 0.86
C LEU A 53 10.66 -39.54 1.31
N ARG A 54 10.77 -39.29 2.62
CA ARG A 54 11.13 -37.97 3.14
C ARG A 54 12.54 -37.58 2.69
N TYR A 55 13.50 -38.49 2.82
CA TYR A 55 14.90 -38.23 2.45
C TYR A 55 15.08 -38.02 0.95
N PHE A 56 14.50 -38.88 0.10
CA PHE A 56 14.67 -38.80 -1.36
C PHE A 56 13.94 -37.62 -2.03
N ASN A 57 13.22 -36.80 -1.25
CA ASN A 57 12.66 -35.52 -1.69
C ASN A 57 13.47 -34.31 -1.22
N THR A 58 14.66 -34.51 -0.65
CA THR A 58 15.53 -33.43 -0.20
C THR A 58 16.79 -33.31 -1.06
N ARG A 59 17.45 -32.14 -0.98
CA ARG A 59 18.70 -31.86 -1.72
C ARG A 59 19.83 -32.79 -1.28
N GLU A 60 19.84 -33.19 -0.02
CA GLU A 60 20.85 -34.10 0.56
C GLU A 60 20.87 -35.48 -0.08
N SER A 61 19.79 -35.88 -0.76
CA SER A 61 19.69 -37.16 -1.46
C SER A 61 20.24 -37.15 -2.89
N VAL A 62 20.65 -35.99 -3.41
CA VAL A 62 21.14 -35.82 -4.78
C VAL A 62 22.67 -35.83 -4.80
N GLU A 63 23.25 -36.65 -5.66
CA GLU A 63 24.70 -36.70 -5.88
C GLU A 63 25.02 -36.48 -7.35
N GLY A 64 25.54 -35.30 -7.69
CA GLY A 64 25.78 -34.94 -9.09
C GLY A 64 24.49 -35.00 -9.92
N GLN A 65 24.48 -35.82 -10.97
CA GLN A 65 23.29 -36.09 -11.79
C GLN A 65 22.41 -37.24 -11.27
N TRP A 66 22.89 -38.00 -10.29
CA TRP A 66 22.18 -39.15 -9.76
C TRP A 66 21.27 -38.74 -8.61
N PHE A 67 19.97 -38.93 -8.84
CA PHE A 67 18.93 -38.75 -7.84
C PHE A 67 17.95 -39.91 -7.92
N ILE A 68 17.31 -40.21 -6.80
CA ILE A 68 16.33 -41.27 -6.72
C ILE A 68 14.94 -40.73 -7.06
N PHE A 69 14.26 -41.41 -7.97
CA PHE A 69 12.80 -41.32 -8.09
C PHE A 69 12.15 -42.61 -7.60
N ILE A 70 11.01 -42.47 -6.92
CA ILE A 70 10.24 -43.56 -6.35
C ILE A 70 8.82 -43.48 -6.87
N ILE A 71 8.33 -44.59 -7.43
CA ILE A 71 6.93 -44.76 -7.84
C ILE A 71 6.24 -45.68 -6.82
N GLY A 72 5.07 -45.27 -6.34
CA GLY A 72 4.26 -46.06 -5.42
C GLY A 72 3.55 -47.23 -6.11
N GLU A 73 2.90 -48.07 -5.31
CA GLU A 73 2.12 -49.23 -5.77
C GLU A 73 1.00 -48.83 -6.75
N ASP A 74 0.42 -47.64 -6.53
CA ASP A 74 -0.61 -47.02 -7.36
C ASP A 74 -0.06 -46.35 -8.63
N TYR A 75 1.22 -46.58 -8.95
CA TYR A 75 1.93 -46.03 -10.10
C TYR A 75 2.13 -44.51 -10.06
N THR A 76 1.91 -43.86 -8.92
CA THR A 76 2.15 -42.42 -8.78
C THR A 76 3.56 -42.11 -8.31
N VAL A 77 4.16 -41.02 -8.81
CA VAL A 77 5.47 -40.55 -8.34
C VAL A 77 5.37 -40.10 -6.87
N ARG A 78 6.25 -40.62 -6.01
CA ARG A 78 6.33 -40.35 -4.57
C ARG A 78 7.60 -39.62 -4.14
N ALA A 79 8.68 -39.85 -4.87
CA ALA A 79 9.91 -39.09 -4.74
C ALA A 79 10.51 -38.86 -6.12
N ILE A 80 11.17 -37.72 -6.30
CA ILE A 80 11.86 -37.34 -7.52
C ILE A 80 12.82 -36.19 -7.20
N HIS A 81 13.72 -35.86 -8.13
CA HIS A 81 14.61 -34.71 -8.00
C HIS A 81 13.87 -33.47 -7.45
N PRO A 82 14.45 -32.72 -6.50
CA PRO A 82 13.81 -31.54 -5.92
C PRO A 82 13.37 -30.47 -6.94
N SER A 83 14.03 -30.38 -8.10
CA SER A 83 13.62 -29.47 -9.20
C SER A 83 12.49 -30.01 -10.10
N ARG A 84 11.99 -31.23 -9.82
CA ARG A 84 10.91 -31.90 -10.57
C ARG A 84 9.75 -32.34 -9.67
N GLN A 85 9.57 -31.68 -8.53
CA GLN A 85 8.48 -31.98 -7.58
C GLN A 85 7.09 -31.80 -8.21
N ASP A 86 6.98 -31.08 -9.34
CA ASP A 86 5.80 -31.00 -10.21
C ASP A 86 5.26 -32.38 -10.62
N LEU A 87 6.13 -33.40 -10.67
CA LEU A 87 5.74 -34.75 -11.04
C LEU A 87 5.17 -35.58 -9.88
N ILE A 88 5.30 -35.16 -8.62
CA ILE A 88 4.75 -35.91 -7.48
C ILE A 88 3.23 -36.06 -7.63
N GLY A 89 2.73 -37.28 -7.41
CA GLY A 89 1.32 -37.62 -7.60
C GLY A 89 0.93 -37.93 -9.04
N THR A 90 1.80 -37.68 -10.02
CA THR A 90 1.55 -38.04 -11.42
C THR A 90 1.57 -39.56 -11.59
N ASP A 91 0.56 -40.13 -12.26
CA ASP A 91 0.56 -41.53 -12.69
C ASP A 91 1.61 -41.75 -13.80
N VAL A 92 2.66 -42.49 -13.46
CA VAL A 92 3.82 -42.72 -14.34
C VAL A 92 3.39 -43.38 -15.65
N ARG A 93 2.30 -44.16 -15.68
CA ARG A 93 1.87 -44.90 -16.88
C ARG A 93 1.40 -43.99 -18.01
N GLY A 94 1.05 -42.74 -17.70
CA GLY A 94 0.67 -41.74 -18.70
C GLY A 94 1.85 -41.03 -19.35
N LEU A 95 3.08 -41.25 -18.88
CA LEU A 95 4.23 -40.47 -19.33
C LEU A 95 4.73 -40.92 -20.71
N VAL A 96 4.78 -39.96 -21.61
CA VAL A 96 5.39 -40.03 -22.94
C VAL A 96 6.48 -38.97 -23.03
N ASP A 97 7.58 -39.26 -23.72
CA ASP A 97 8.58 -38.24 -24.01
C ASP A 97 8.13 -37.35 -25.19
N LYS A 98 8.90 -36.29 -25.46
CA LYS A 98 8.60 -35.35 -26.55
C LYS A 98 8.55 -36.00 -27.94
N ASN A 99 9.16 -37.18 -28.12
CA ASN A 99 9.15 -37.93 -29.37
C ASN A 99 7.96 -38.91 -29.44
N GLY A 100 7.10 -38.92 -28.42
CA GLY A 100 5.95 -39.81 -28.30
C GLY A 100 6.30 -41.20 -27.78
N TYR A 101 7.51 -41.44 -27.27
CA TYR A 101 7.87 -42.74 -26.70
C TYR A 101 7.26 -42.90 -25.31
N PRO A 102 6.42 -43.94 -25.06
CA PRO A 102 5.74 -44.14 -23.79
C PRO A 102 6.68 -44.79 -22.77
N TYR A 103 7.63 -44.02 -22.24
CA TYR A 103 8.61 -44.52 -21.26
C TYR A 103 7.96 -44.87 -19.91
N GLY A 104 6.86 -44.20 -19.56
CA GLY A 104 6.11 -44.40 -18.34
C GLY A 104 5.64 -45.85 -18.09
N PRO A 105 4.89 -46.45 -19.04
CA PRO A 105 4.54 -47.88 -19.00
C PRO A 105 5.74 -48.82 -18.90
N VAL A 106 6.88 -48.45 -19.50
CA VAL A 106 8.11 -49.25 -19.42
C VAL A 106 8.68 -49.21 -18.00
N ILE A 107 8.69 -48.04 -17.35
CA ILE A 107 9.05 -47.91 -15.93
C ILE A 107 8.09 -48.72 -15.05
N ALA A 108 6.78 -48.60 -15.26
CA ALA A 108 5.76 -49.31 -14.49
C ALA A 108 5.90 -50.85 -14.56
N SER A 109 6.46 -51.36 -15.66
CA SER A 109 6.70 -52.79 -15.90
C SER A 109 7.98 -53.34 -15.25
N ALA A 110 8.70 -52.54 -14.45
CA ALA A 110 9.90 -53.00 -13.75
C ALA A 110 9.63 -54.23 -12.86
N SER A 111 10.58 -55.16 -12.85
CA SER A 111 10.62 -56.35 -12.00
C SER A 111 11.73 -56.23 -10.95
N GLU A 112 11.82 -57.22 -10.05
CA GLU A 112 12.91 -57.32 -9.05
C GLU A 112 14.30 -57.49 -9.69
N SER A 113 14.38 -58.02 -10.92
CA SER A 113 15.63 -58.10 -11.68
C SER A 113 16.08 -56.75 -12.25
N GLY A 114 15.23 -55.72 -12.16
CA GLY A 114 15.43 -54.42 -12.76
C GLY A 114 15.37 -54.41 -14.28
N ARG A 115 15.34 -53.20 -14.84
CA ARG A 115 15.46 -52.96 -16.28
C ARG A 115 15.98 -51.56 -16.58
N TRP A 116 16.63 -51.41 -17.73
CA TRP A 116 16.95 -50.10 -18.29
C TRP A 116 15.78 -49.54 -19.11
N VAL A 117 15.60 -48.23 -19.06
CA VAL A 117 14.69 -47.45 -19.89
C VAL A 117 15.42 -46.21 -20.39
N THR A 118 15.48 -46.04 -21.71
CA THR A 118 16.08 -44.87 -22.36
C THR A 118 14.99 -44.03 -23.00
N TYR A 119 14.96 -42.74 -22.70
CA TYR A 119 13.94 -41.81 -23.18
C TYR A 119 14.48 -40.39 -23.16
N THR A 120 13.80 -39.44 -23.82
CA THR A 120 14.17 -38.03 -23.70
C THR A 120 13.48 -37.39 -22.49
N SER A 121 14.25 -36.76 -21.60
CA SER A 121 13.69 -36.06 -20.45
C SER A 121 14.45 -34.78 -20.11
N LYS A 122 13.79 -33.88 -19.38
CA LYS A 122 14.38 -32.64 -18.90
C LYS A 122 15.40 -32.97 -17.81
N ASN A 123 16.68 -32.71 -18.07
CA ASN A 123 17.77 -32.93 -17.12
C ASN A 123 17.68 -31.89 -15.97
N PRO A 124 17.36 -32.31 -14.73
CA PRO A 124 17.22 -31.43 -13.60
C PRO A 124 18.52 -30.75 -13.15
N THR A 125 19.68 -31.21 -13.61
CA THR A 125 21.00 -30.64 -13.30
C THR A 125 21.59 -29.79 -14.43
N ARG A 126 20.92 -29.72 -15.58
CA ARG A 126 21.31 -28.90 -16.75
C ARG A 126 20.16 -27.99 -17.20
N SER A 127 19.62 -27.21 -16.27
CA SER A 127 18.56 -26.23 -16.53
C SER A 127 17.33 -26.81 -17.24
N LEU A 128 16.98 -28.07 -16.92
CA LEU A 128 15.85 -28.78 -17.53
C LEU A 128 15.95 -28.96 -19.05
N ARG A 129 17.16 -28.89 -19.62
CA ARG A 129 17.40 -29.21 -21.03
C ARG A 129 16.98 -30.64 -21.32
N GLU A 130 16.29 -30.84 -22.43
CA GLU A 130 15.94 -32.19 -22.87
C GLU A 130 17.20 -32.94 -23.33
N GLN A 131 17.47 -34.07 -22.68
CA GLN A 131 18.58 -34.94 -22.99
C GLN A 131 18.13 -36.40 -23.01
N THR A 132 18.88 -37.23 -23.73
CA THR A 132 18.73 -38.68 -23.65
C THR A 132 19.05 -39.11 -22.23
N THR A 133 18.07 -39.74 -21.60
CA THR A 133 18.09 -40.13 -20.19
C THR A 133 18.07 -41.64 -20.11
N ASN A 134 19.08 -42.23 -19.50
CA ASN A 134 19.18 -43.66 -19.25
C ASN A 134 18.83 -43.93 -17.80
N SER A 135 17.71 -44.63 -17.56
CA SER A 135 17.23 -44.90 -16.20
C SER A 135 17.24 -46.38 -15.88
N TRP A 136 17.87 -46.75 -14.76
CA TRP A 136 17.76 -48.09 -14.21
C TRP A 136 16.63 -48.11 -13.20
N VAL A 137 15.65 -48.98 -13.39
CA VAL A 137 14.47 -49.09 -12.53
C VAL A 137 14.31 -50.50 -12.00
N VAL A 138 14.04 -50.62 -10.70
CA VAL A 138 13.89 -51.90 -9.98
C VAL A 138 12.61 -51.85 -9.16
N ARG A 139 11.77 -52.88 -9.31
CA ARG A 139 10.63 -53.06 -8.40
C ARG A 139 11.13 -53.76 -7.14
N HIS A 140 10.89 -53.17 -5.98
CA HIS A 140 11.21 -53.75 -4.69
C HIS A 140 10.02 -53.56 -3.75
N LYS A 141 9.47 -54.67 -3.25
CA LYS A 141 8.18 -54.70 -2.55
C LYS A 141 7.10 -53.99 -3.39
N ASP A 142 6.37 -53.05 -2.80
CA ASP A 142 5.25 -52.35 -3.44
C ASP A 142 5.68 -51.01 -4.09
N GLN A 143 6.98 -50.82 -4.35
CA GLN A 143 7.51 -49.60 -4.97
C GLN A 143 8.47 -49.90 -6.13
N ILE A 144 8.64 -48.90 -7.01
CA ILE A 144 9.65 -48.93 -8.06
C ILE A 144 10.65 -47.82 -7.76
N PHE A 145 11.92 -48.19 -7.63
CA PHE A 145 13.03 -47.27 -7.43
C PHE A 145 13.74 -47.08 -8.75
N GLY A 146 14.15 -45.85 -9.05
CA GLY A 146 15.01 -45.59 -10.18
C GLY A 146 15.95 -44.43 -9.97
N SER A 147 17.01 -44.44 -10.75
CA SER A 147 17.94 -43.32 -10.92
C SER A 147 18.31 -43.24 -12.38
N SER A 148 18.79 -42.08 -12.79
CA SER A 148 19.12 -41.79 -14.18
C SER A 148 20.53 -41.23 -14.32
N TRP A 149 21.08 -41.35 -15.52
CA TRP A 149 22.18 -40.53 -16.01
C TRP A 149 21.83 -40.00 -17.42
N TYR A 150 22.47 -38.91 -17.82
CA TYR A 150 22.18 -38.20 -19.06
C TYR A 150 23.33 -38.33 -20.05
N ASP A 151 23.00 -38.67 -21.30
CA ASP A 151 23.97 -38.77 -22.39
C ASP A 151 24.19 -37.39 -23.04
N ASP A 152 25.44 -36.94 -23.06
CA ASP A 152 25.87 -35.66 -23.62
C ASP A 152 26.16 -35.75 -25.14
N GLU A 153 26.18 -36.94 -25.77
CA GLU A 153 26.66 -37.13 -27.16
C GLU A 153 25.60 -36.98 -28.28
N ALA A 154 24.34 -36.65 -27.99
CA ALA A 154 23.31 -36.45 -29.02
C ALA A 154 23.37 -35.05 -29.69
N GLU A 155 24.55 -34.61 -30.10
CA GLU A 155 24.74 -33.49 -31.02
C GLU A 155 24.96 -34.01 -32.45
N SER A 156 23.90 -34.15 -33.25
CA SER A 156 24.06 -34.15 -34.71
C SER A 156 22.77 -33.77 -35.46
N SER A 157 22.60 -32.49 -35.78
CA SER A 157 22.53 -32.06 -37.19
C SER A 157 22.43 -30.53 -37.31
N PRO A 158 23.09 -29.96 -38.34
CA PRO A 158 23.26 -28.53 -38.51
C PRO A 158 21.97 -27.89 -39.05
N ILE A 159 21.57 -26.76 -38.47
CA ILE A 159 20.52 -25.92 -39.02
C ILE A 159 21.06 -25.27 -40.31
N PRO A 160 20.36 -25.35 -41.46
CA PRO A 160 20.74 -24.60 -42.65
C PRO A 160 20.49 -23.11 -42.41
N LEU A 161 21.49 -22.29 -42.72
CA LEU A 161 21.36 -20.84 -42.85
C LEU A 161 20.31 -20.52 -43.92
N LEU A 162 19.16 -19.99 -43.50
CA LEU A 162 18.28 -19.17 -44.33
C LEU A 162 18.63 -17.70 -44.07
N PRO A 163 18.50 -16.84 -45.09
CA PRO A 163 19.26 -15.60 -45.18
C PRO A 163 18.90 -14.65 -44.05
N GLU A 164 19.94 -14.02 -43.49
CA GLU A 164 19.83 -12.86 -42.63
C GLU A 164 19.07 -11.77 -43.41
N GLU A 165 17.80 -11.55 -43.05
CA GLU A 165 17.27 -10.19 -43.15
C GLU A 165 17.91 -9.43 -42.00
N GLU A 166 18.79 -8.49 -42.36
CA GLU A 166 19.36 -7.55 -41.40
C GLU A 166 18.20 -6.91 -40.62
N PRO A 167 18.18 -6.99 -39.28
CA PRO A 167 17.41 -6.01 -38.54
C PRO A 167 18.09 -4.67 -38.83
N ASP A 168 17.32 -3.73 -39.38
CA ASP A 168 17.72 -2.34 -39.55
C ASP A 168 18.47 -1.90 -38.28
N ALA A 169 19.77 -1.70 -38.44
CA ALA A 169 20.63 -1.11 -37.45
C ALA A 169 20.26 0.36 -37.34
N GLU A 170 19.19 0.65 -36.60
CA GLU A 170 18.96 2.00 -36.12
C GLU A 170 19.84 2.24 -34.90
N ALA A 171 21.01 2.81 -35.22
CA ALA A 171 21.82 3.69 -34.40
C ALA A 171 22.29 3.18 -33.03
N ALA A 172 23.60 2.94 -32.97
CA ALA A 172 24.40 3.25 -31.81
C ALA A 172 24.07 4.65 -31.26
N ALA A 173 23.40 4.69 -30.11
CA ALA A 173 23.46 5.80 -29.18
C ALA A 173 24.14 5.29 -27.91
N GLU A 174 25.45 5.52 -27.82
CA GLU A 174 26.14 5.44 -26.54
C GLU A 174 25.56 6.50 -25.58
N ASP A 175 25.21 6.04 -24.38
CA ASP A 175 25.32 6.76 -23.09
C ASP A 175 24.18 7.63 -22.52
N ALA A 176 22.94 7.54 -23.01
CA ALA A 176 21.79 8.11 -22.29
C ALA A 176 20.74 7.04 -21.94
N ALA A 177 20.39 6.93 -20.65
CA ALA A 177 19.25 6.12 -20.23
C ALA A 177 17.95 6.67 -20.87
N PRO A 178 17.03 5.81 -21.31
CA PRO A 178 15.68 6.24 -21.73
C PRO A 178 14.97 7.05 -20.64
N SER A 179 13.97 7.85 -21.01
CA SER A 179 13.16 8.56 -20.01
C SER A 179 12.33 7.57 -19.19
N GLN A 180 12.12 7.85 -17.90
CA GLN A 180 11.14 7.11 -17.10
C GLN A 180 9.69 7.32 -17.59
N ASP A 181 9.45 8.36 -18.41
CA ASP A 181 8.18 8.61 -19.10
C ASP A 181 7.92 7.61 -20.26
N GLU A 182 8.93 6.84 -20.65
CA GLU A 182 8.85 5.73 -21.61
C GLU A 182 9.06 4.41 -20.85
N PRO A 183 8.10 3.99 -20.01
CA PRO A 183 8.37 3.04 -18.92
C PRO A 183 8.74 1.63 -19.41
N ASP A 184 8.23 1.21 -20.58
CA ASP A 184 8.58 -0.04 -21.23
C ASP A 184 10.07 -0.11 -21.58
N ASP A 185 10.60 0.97 -22.16
CA ASP A 185 11.98 1.03 -22.65
C ASP A 185 12.95 1.26 -21.50
N TYR A 186 12.54 2.02 -20.49
CA TYR A 186 13.31 2.15 -19.25
C TYR A 186 13.42 0.83 -18.47
N ALA A 187 12.33 0.05 -18.37
CA ALA A 187 12.37 -1.27 -17.73
C ALA A 187 13.33 -2.24 -18.44
N LYS A 188 13.27 -2.29 -19.78
CA LYS A 188 14.22 -3.10 -20.59
C LYS A 188 15.65 -2.63 -20.38
N TYR A 189 15.87 -1.31 -20.36
CA TYR A 189 17.19 -0.72 -20.11
C TYR A 189 17.75 -1.16 -18.75
N LEU A 190 16.96 -1.10 -17.67
CA LEU A 190 17.41 -1.54 -16.33
C LEU A 190 17.79 -3.02 -16.28
N VAL A 191 16.98 -3.89 -16.90
CA VAL A 191 17.29 -5.33 -16.99
C VAL A 191 18.59 -5.54 -17.78
N GLN A 192 18.77 -4.83 -18.89
CA GLN A 192 19.99 -4.92 -19.70
C GLN A 192 21.21 -4.40 -18.94
N GLN A 193 21.10 -3.32 -18.17
CA GLN A 193 22.20 -2.82 -17.34
C GLN A 193 22.59 -3.83 -16.25
N ALA A 194 21.61 -4.50 -15.62
CA ALA A 194 21.89 -5.54 -14.64
C ALA A 194 22.61 -6.75 -15.25
N ILE A 195 22.23 -7.14 -16.48
CA ILE A 195 22.90 -8.20 -17.25
C ILE A 195 24.31 -7.77 -17.63
N ASN A 196 24.51 -6.54 -18.13
CA ASN A 196 25.83 -6.02 -18.48
C ASN A 196 26.75 -5.99 -17.24
N TYR A 197 26.22 -5.58 -16.09
CA TYR A 197 26.95 -5.62 -14.82
C TYR A 197 27.32 -7.06 -14.43
N TYR A 198 26.40 -8.01 -14.62
CA TYR A 198 26.68 -9.44 -14.42
C TYR A 198 27.80 -9.96 -15.32
N ASP A 199 27.79 -9.60 -16.60
CA ASP A 199 28.82 -10.05 -17.53
C ASP A 199 30.20 -9.44 -17.22
N ALA A 200 30.23 -8.22 -16.68
CA ALA A 200 31.46 -7.53 -16.32
C ALA A 200 32.04 -7.98 -14.97
N GLU A 201 31.21 -8.07 -13.93
CA GLU A 201 31.64 -8.23 -12.54
C GLU A 201 31.37 -9.63 -11.98
N GLY A 202 30.53 -10.42 -12.66
CA GLY A 202 30.17 -11.77 -12.28
C GLY A 202 29.13 -11.88 -11.17
N ARG A 203 28.57 -13.08 -11.02
CA ARG A 203 27.42 -13.39 -10.16
C ARG A 203 27.48 -12.80 -8.75
N GLN A 204 28.54 -13.07 -7.99
CA GLN A 204 28.61 -12.65 -6.58
C GLN A 204 28.60 -11.13 -6.43
N ALA A 205 29.29 -10.40 -7.31
CA ALA A 205 29.30 -8.95 -7.30
C ALA A 205 27.92 -8.39 -7.65
N THR A 206 27.25 -8.93 -8.67
CA THR A 206 25.89 -8.53 -9.07
C THR A 206 24.87 -8.71 -7.95
N LEU A 207 24.83 -9.91 -7.33
CA LEU A 207 23.90 -10.20 -6.25
C LEU A 207 24.15 -9.30 -5.03
N GLY A 208 25.42 -9.01 -4.73
CA GLY A 208 25.79 -8.08 -3.66
C GLY A 208 25.43 -6.62 -3.98
N HIS A 209 25.61 -6.18 -5.22
CA HIS A 209 25.34 -4.81 -5.66
C HIS A 209 23.85 -4.48 -5.60
N PHE A 210 23.01 -5.30 -6.23
CA PHE A 210 21.58 -5.04 -6.39
C PHE A 210 20.73 -5.40 -5.15
N ASN A 211 21.29 -6.04 -4.12
CA ASN A 211 20.60 -6.23 -2.84
C ASN A 211 20.68 -5.01 -1.91
N ARG A 212 21.38 -3.95 -2.30
CA ARG A 212 21.55 -2.77 -1.46
C ARG A 212 20.35 -1.82 -1.65
N ALA A 213 19.95 -1.15 -0.58
CA ALA A 213 18.82 -0.21 -0.64
C ALA A 213 19.08 0.99 -1.57
N ASP A 214 20.34 1.37 -1.79
CA ASP A 214 20.72 2.47 -2.69
C ASP A 214 20.57 2.15 -4.17
N THR A 215 20.22 0.92 -4.55
CA THR A 215 19.88 0.54 -5.94
C THR A 215 18.39 0.60 -6.23
N VAL A 216 17.57 1.11 -5.30
CA VAL A 216 16.15 1.39 -5.51
C VAL A 216 15.99 2.88 -5.84
N ASP A 217 15.35 3.18 -6.96
CA ASP A 217 15.02 4.55 -7.37
C ASP A 217 13.49 4.68 -7.54
N GLY A 218 12.82 5.13 -6.47
CA GLY A 218 11.35 5.18 -6.42
C GLY A 218 10.72 3.81 -6.72
N PRO A 219 9.88 3.67 -7.77
CA PRO A 219 9.29 2.38 -8.15
C PRO A 219 10.24 1.45 -8.92
N TRP A 220 11.42 1.94 -9.32
CA TRP A 220 12.36 1.26 -10.20
C TRP A 220 13.41 0.49 -9.40
N TYR A 221 13.47 -0.81 -9.65
CA TYR A 221 14.44 -1.69 -9.03
C TYR A 221 14.60 -2.98 -9.82
N VAL A 222 15.74 -3.64 -9.66
CA VAL A 222 16.05 -4.94 -10.26
C VAL A 222 15.77 -6.06 -9.26
N VAL A 223 15.08 -7.10 -9.72
CA VAL A 223 14.85 -8.36 -9.01
C VAL A 223 15.61 -9.46 -9.75
N ILE A 224 16.25 -10.35 -9.01
CA ILE A 224 16.96 -11.49 -9.60
C ILE A 224 16.49 -12.78 -8.92
N ALA A 225 16.08 -13.75 -9.74
CA ALA A 225 15.84 -15.12 -9.28
C ALA A 225 16.95 -16.05 -9.76
N ASP A 226 17.33 -17.00 -8.91
CA ASP A 226 18.33 -18.01 -9.25
C ASP A 226 17.80 -19.04 -10.26
N GLU A 227 18.68 -19.96 -10.66
CA GLU A 227 18.37 -21.09 -11.55
C GLU A 227 17.29 -22.05 -11.01
N PHE A 228 16.97 -21.97 -9.71
CA PHE A 228 15.89 -22.69 -9.04
C PHE A 228 14.66 -21.82 -8.77
N PHE A 229 14.64 -20.61 -9.35
CA PHE A 229 13.57 -19.62 -9.21
C PHE A 229 13.40 -19.06 -7.80
N ASN A 230 14.40 -19.20 -6.91
CA ASN A 230 14.39 -18.49 -5.64
C ASN A 230 14.81 -17.04 -5.87
N LEU A 231 14.08 -16.09 -5.31
CA LEU A 231 14.50 -14.70 -5.27
C LEU A 231 15.82 -14.59 -4.50
N VAL A 232 16.87 -14.13 -5.19
CA VAL A 232 18.19 -13.89 -4.60
C VAL A 232 18.51 -12.39 -4.51
N VAL A 233 17.74 -11.56 -5.23
CA VAL A 233 17.78 -10.10 -5.15
C VAL A 233 16.36 -9.57 -5.15
N HIS A 234 16.00 -8.79 -4.13
CA HIS A 234 14.76 -8.01 -4.10
C HIS A 234 14.93 -6.77 -3.20
N PRO A 235 15.62 -5.71 -3.64
CA PRO A 235 16.04 -4.61 -2.76
C PRO A 235 14.88 -3.78 -2.20
N ALA A 236 13.73 -3.76 -2.90
CA ALA A 236 12.52 -3.08 -2.45
C ALA A 236 11.71 -3.89 -1.40
N ALA A 237 12.01 -5.18 -1.22
CA ALA A 237 11.36 -6.06 -0.25
C ALA A 237 12.34 -7.20 0.13
N PRO A 238 13.43 -6.89 0.86
CA PRO A 238 14.50 -7.85 1.13
C PRO A 238 14.04 -9.11 1.89
N GLU A 239 12.93 -9.02 2.62
CA GLU A 239 12.29 -10.14 3.31
C GLU A 239 11.75 -11.22 2.37
N ARG A 240 11.56 -10.91 1.09
CA ARG A 240 11.15 -11.86 0.04
C ARG A 240 12.33 -12.63 -0.55
N VAL A 241 13.57 -12.27 -0.23
CA VAL A 241 14.73 -13.06 -0.64
C VAL A 241 14.62 -14.45 -0.03
N GLY A 242 14.60 -15.47 -0.89
CA GLY A 242 14.32 -16.86 -0.53
C GLY A 242 12.96 -17.37 -1.00
N ASP A 243 11.99 -16.48 -1.28
CA ASP A 243 10.71 -16.86 -1.91
C ASP A 243 10.97 -17.53 -3.26
N ASN A 244 10.19 -18.55 -3.60
CA ASN A 244 10.29 -19.27 -4.85
C ASN A 244 9.20 -18.84 -5.83
N LEU A 245 9.59 -18.38 -7.03
CA LEU A 245 8.66 -17.97 -8.08
C LEU A 245 7.83 -19.14 -8.65
N LEU A 246 8.15 -20.39 -8.31
CA LEU A 246 7.32 -21.55 -8.65
C LEU A 246 6.46 -22.03 -7.48
N ASN A 247 6.47 -21.34 -6.34
CA ASN A 247 5.51 -21.56 -5.27
C ASN A 247 4.31 -20.61 -5.43
N PRO A 248 3.10 -21.13 -5.75
CA PRO A 248 1.91 -20.30 -5.91
C PRO A 248 1.53 -19.49 -4.67
N LEU A 249 1.91 -19.93 -3.46
CA LEU A 249 1.65 -19.19 -2.23
C LEU A 249 2.55 -17.97 -2.06
N GLU A 250 3.72 -17.97 -2.69
CA GLU A 250 4.73 -16.90 -2.58
C GLU A 250 4.74 -15.98 -3.81
N SER A 251 4.17 -16.42 -4.93
CA SER A 251 4.26 -15.73 -6.21
C SER A 251 2.96 -15.73 -7.03
N SER A 252 1.82 -15.77 -6.33
CA SER A 252 0.54 -15.31 -6.88
C SER A 252 0.23 -13.92 -6.33
N ASP A 253 -0.40 -13.08 -7.15
CA ASP A 253 -0.87 -11.78 -6.70
C ASP A 253 -2.19 -11.88 -5.92
N SER A 254 -2.67 -10.73 -5.42
CA SER A 254 -3.93 -10.60 -4.68
C SER A 254 -5.17 -11.01 -5.48
N THR A 255 -5.09 -11.13 -6.81
CA THR A 255 -6.18 -11.65 -7.66
C THR A 255 -6.13 -13.18 -7.81
N GLY A 256 -5.08 -13.82 -7.31
CA GLY A 256 -4.81 -15.25 -7.47
C GLY A 256 -4.08 -15.58 -8.78
N TYR A 257 -3.56 -14.59 -9.51
CA TYR A 257 -2.79 -14.82 -10.72
C TYR A 257 -1.35 -15.24 -10.38
N PHE A 258 -0.99 -16.46 -10.76
CA PHE A 258 0.32 -17.06 -10.50
C PHE A 258 1.41 -16.53 -11.44
N TYR A 259 1.79 -15.27 -11.24
CA TYR A 259 2.74 -14.54 -12.08
C TYR A 259 4.14 -15.18 -12.11
N GLY A 260 4.54 -15.85 -11.02
CA GLY A 260 5.83 -16.52 -10.93
C GLY A 260 6.03 -17.63 -11.98
N GLN A 261 4.98 -18.39 -12.31
CA GLN A 261 5.02 -19.38 -13.40
C GLN A 261 5.30 -18.73 -14.76
N VAL A 262 4.73 -17.55 -15.00
CA VAL A 262 4.89 -16.84 -16.27
C VAL A 262 6.28 -16.24 -16.39
N ALA A 263 6.78 -15.62 -15.30
CA ALA A 263 8.16 -15.13 -15.20
C ALA A 263 9.19 -16.25 -15.40
N ALA A 264 8.93 -17.43 -14.81
CA ALA A 264 9.81 -18.60 -14.95
C ALA A 264 10.00 -19.06 -16.41
N GLY A 265 9.01 -18.81 -17.26
CA GLY A 265 9.03 -19.10 -18.69
C GLY A 265 9.78 -18.07 -19.56
N ALA A 266 10.45 -17.07 -18.98
CA ALA A 266 11.26 -16.11 -19.72
C ALA A 266 12.49 -16.76 -20.36
N THR A 267 12.88 -16.25 -21.53
CA THR A 267 14.07 -16.64 -22.30
C THR A 267 15.04 -15.46 -22.40
N ALA A 268 16.15 -15.63 -23.15
CA ALA A 268 17.08 -14.54 -23.44
C ALA A 268 16.46 -13.41 -24.29
N GLN A 269 15.36 -13.68 -25.01
CA GLN A 269 14.60 -12.65 -25.73
C GLN A 269 13.72 -11.80 -24.80
N GLY A 270 13.61 -12.19 -23.54
CA GLY A 270 12.78 -11.56 -22.54
C GLY A 270 11.28 -11.85 -22.70
N ARG A 271 10.53 -11.46 -21.67
CA ARG A 271 9.08 -11.67 -21.57
C ARG A 271 8.47 -10.63 -20.65
N TRP A 272 7.34 -10.06 -21.08
CA TRP A 272 6.49 -9.25 -20.21
C TRP A 272 5.61 -10.12 -19.31
N VAL A 273 5.52 -9.73 -18.04
CA VAL A 273 4.63 -10.31 -17.03
C VAL A 273 3.88 -9.16 -16.36
N THR A 274 2.55 -9.24 -16.35
CA THR A 274 1.70 -8.25 -15.67
C THR A 274 1.08 -8.88 -14.44
N ALA A 275 1.26 -8.29 -13.26
CA ALA A 275 0.76 -8.81 -11.99
C ALA A 275 0.40 -7.68 -11.04
N VAL A 276 -0.54 -7.90 -10.12
CA VAL A 276 -0.81 -6.93 -9.05
C VAL A 276 0.24 -7.11 -7.95
N LEU A 277 1.04 -6.08 -7.69
CA LEU A 277 2.14 -6.14 -6.72
C LEU A 277 2.13 -4.89 -5.83
N PRO A 278 2.64 -4.97 -4.59
CA PRO A 278 2.79 -3.79 -3.75
C PRO A 278 3.81 -2.84 -4.37
N ASN A 279 3.44 -1.58 -4.53
CA ASN A 279 4.34 -0.51 -4.96
C ASN A 279 5.20 -0.05 -3.77
N PRO A 280 6.54 -0.08 -3.84
CA PRO A 280 7.39 0.28 -2.70
C PRO A 280 7.32 1.76 -2.31
N VAL A 281 6.81 2.63 -3.20
CA VAL A 281 6.62 4.07 -2.92
C VAL A 281 5.30 4.32 -2.20
N THR A 282 4.21 3.68 -2.64
CA THR A 282 2.85 3.95 -2.12
C THR A 282 2.41 2.95 -1.04
N GLY A 283 2.99 1.75 -1.04
CA GLY A 283 2.56 0.62 -0.23
C GLY A 283 1.28 -0.08 -0.74
N LEU A 284 0.66 0.42 -1.81
CA LEU A 284 -0.58 -0.16 -2.36
C LEU A 284 -0.31 -1.25 -3.39
N GLU A 285 -1.24 -2.20 -3.46
CA GLU A 285 -1.34 -3.20 -4.53
C GLU A 285 -1.71 -2.51 -5.86
N GLN A 286 -0.82 -2.59 -6.85
CA GLN A 286 -1.00 -1.95 -8.16
C GLN A 286 -0.58 -2.89 -9.28
N ILE A 287 -1.17 -2.73 -10.47
CA ILE A 287 -0.75 -3.49 -11.65
C ILE A 287 0.69 -3.11 -11.97
N LYS A 288 1.57 -4.10 -12.06
CA LYS A 288 2.98 -3.94 -12.41
C LYS A 288 3.30 -4.70 -13.69
N HIS A 289 3.96 -4.04 -14.63
CA HIS A 289 4.53 -4.65 -15.84
C HIS A 289 6.01 -4.94 -15.61
N LEU A 290 6.36 -6.22 -15.57
CA LEU A 290 7.72 -6.71 -15.36
C LEU A 290 8.29 -7.20 -16.69
N TRP A 291 9.41 -6.64 -17.12
CA TRP A 291 10.23 -7.23 -18.17
C TRP A 291 11.17 -8.25 -17.52
N VAL A 292 11.12 -9.50 -17.94
CA VAL A 292 11.90 -10.60 -17.36
C VAL A 292 12.77 -11.21 -18.43
N VAL A 293 14.09 -11.27 -18.22
CA VAL A 293 15.06 -11.88 -19.15
C VAL A 293 15.81 -13.00 -18.44
N ARG A 294 15.94 -14.15 -19.10
CA ARG A 294 16.79 -15.24 -18.62
C ARG A 294 18.20 -15.07 -19.16
N HIS A 295 19.18 -14.95 -18.28
CA HIS A 295 20.59 -14.83 -18.60
C HIS A 295 21.45 -15.65 -17.65
N ASP A 296 22.33 -16.49 -18.20
CA ASP A 296 23.19 -17.42 -17.45
C ASP A 296 22.47 -18.21 -16.33
N GLY A 297 21.27 -18.71 -16.65
CA GLY A 297 20.43 -19.47 -15.71
C GLY A 297 19.63 -18.62 -14.73
N LEU A 298 20.00 -17.37 -14.49
CA LEU A 298 19.28 -16.42 -13.65
C LEU A 298 18.12 -15.76 -14.43
N LEU A 299 17.11 -15.29 -13.69
CA LEU A 299 16.09 -14.38 -14.22
C LEU A 299 16.36 -12.98 -13.69
N PHE A 300 16.57 -12.02 -14.59
CA PHE A 300 16.66 -10.61 -14.28
C PHE A 300 15.33 -9.96 -14.62
N SER A 301 14.78 -9.18 -13.69
CA SER A 301 13.57 -8.42 -13.96
C SER A 301 13.59 -7.03 -13.38
N ALA A 302 12.94 -6.12 -14.09
CA ALA A 302 12.61 -4.77 -13.64
C ALA A 302 11.28 -4.38 -14.29
N GLY A 303 10.62 -3.36 -13.78
CA GLY A 303 9.30 -3.01 -14.27
C GLY A 303 8.74 -1.75 -13.63
N TYR A 304 7.58 -1.34 -14.12
CA TYR A 304 6.86 -0.16 -13.67
C TYR A 304 5.45 -0.55 -13.21
N TYR A 305 4.89 0.28 -12.34
CA TYR A 305 3.50 0.17 -11.94
C TYR A 305 2.66 1.02 -12.89
N GLU A 306 1.53 0.48 -13.37
CA GLU A 306 0.49 1.31 -13.95
C GLU A 306 0.02 2.25 -12.85
N THR A 307 0.05 3.54 -13.11
CA THR A 307 -0.69 4.51 -12.32
C THR A 307 -2.16 4.23 -12.55
N PRO A 308 -2.94 3.79 -11.53
CA PRO A 308 -4.38 3.68 -11.70
C PRO A 308 -4.93 5.03 -12.17
N GLU A 309 -5.84 5.03 -13.14
CA GLU A 309 -6.57 6.26 -13.44
C GLU A 309 -7.31 6.68 -12.16
N VAL A 310 -7.09 7.93 -11.72
CA VAL A 310 -7.94 8.53 -10.68
C VAL A 310 -9.37 8.40 -11.20
N PRO A 311 -10.27 7.68 -10.51
CA PRO A 311 -11.62 7.51 -11.00
C PRO A 311 -12.19 8.91 -11.25
N GLU A 312 -12.53 9.20 -12.51
CA GLU A 312 -13.27 10.40 -12.88
C GLU A 312 -14.66 10.28 -12.24
N THR A 313 -14.75 10.67 -10.97
CA THR A 313 -16.03 10.94 -10.34
C THR A 313 -16.62 12.14 -11.08
N VAL A 314 -17.92 12.08 -11.39
CA VAL A 314 -18.59 13.23 -12.01
C VAL A 314 -18.44 14.42 -11.07
N ALA A 315 -17.74 15.45 -11.52
CA ALA A 315 -17.55 16.66 -10.74
C ALA A 315 -18.93 17.28 -10.44
N PRO A 316 -19.20 17.68 -9.18
CA PRO A 316 -20.35 18.52 -8.87
C PRO A 316 -20.35 19.81 -9.71
N GLU A 317 -21.51 20.44 -9.85
CA GLU A 317 -21.58 21.78 -10.44
C GLU A 317 -20.84 22.79 -9.55
N ARG A 318 -20.12 23.75 -10.16
CA ARG A 318 -19.30 24.73 -9.41
C ARG A 318 -20.14 25.66 -8.54
N GLU A 319 -21.42 25.81 -8.84
CA GLU A 319 -22.38 26.55 -8.04
C GLU A 319 -22.67 25.88 -6.69
N ASP A 320 -22.46 24.56 -6.56
CA ASP A 320 -22.46 23.86 -5.28
C ASP A 320 -21.03 23.86 -4.71
N VAL A 321 -20.60 25.04 -4.28
CA VAL A 321 -19.22 25.34 -3.87
C VAL A 321 -18.69 24.38 -2.79
N ASP A 322 -19.53 23.94 -1.85
CA ASP A 322 -19.17 23.00 -0.80
C ASP A 322 -18.95 21.58 -1.33
N ALA A 323 -19.85 21.10 -2.21
CA ALA A 323 -19.71 19.79 -2.84
C ALA A 323 -18.50 19.77 -3.77
N TYR A 324 -18.29 20.84 -4.53
CA TYR A 324 -17.17 20.97 -5.45
C TYR A 324 -15.82 21.02 -4.72
N THR A 325 -15.71 21.78 -3.62
CA THR A 325 -14.50 21.79 -2.79
C THR A 325 -14.18 20.40 -2.23
N LYS A 326 -15.19 19.68 -1.70
CA LYS A 326 -14.97 18.31 -1.21
C LYS A 326 -14.54 17.37 -2.33
N TYR A 327 -15.09 17.54 -3.52
CA TYR A 327 -14.67 16.80 -4.71
C TYR A 327 -13.19 17.06 -5.03
N VAL A 328 -12.74 18.32 -5.06
CA VAL A 328 -11.33 18.67 -5.33
C VAL A 328 -10.38 18.05 -4.30
N VAL A 329 -10.73 18.11 -3.01
CA VAL A 329 -9.94 17.45 -1.96
C VAL A 329 -9.95 15.94 -2.14
N GLN A 330 -11.10 15.32 -2.44
CA GLN A 330 -11.19 13.88 -2.68
C GLN A 330 -10.34 13.44 -3.88
N GLN A 331 -10.27 14.24 -4.94
CA GLN A 331 -9.37 13.97 -6.07
C GLN A 331 -7.90 13.98 -5.63
N ALA A 332 -7.52 14.88 -4.72
CA ALA A 332 -6.17 14.92 -4.16
C ALA A 332 -5.85 13.70 -3.30
N LEU A 333 -6.80 13.26 -2.48
CA LEU A 333 -6.68 12.05 -1.68
C LEU A 333 -6.55 10.82 -2.58
N ASN A 334 -7.41 10.69 -3.59
CA ASN A 334 -7.35 9.60 -4.56
C ASN A 334 -6.01 9.58 -5.29
N ARG A 335 -5.52 10.76 -5.73
CA ARG A 335 -4.20 10.89 -6.35
C ARG A 335 -3.10 10.49 -5.38
N HIS A 336 -3.19 10.88 -4.11
CA HIS A 336 -2.22 10.46 -3.10
C HIS A 336 -2.17 8.95 -2.91
N ASP A 337 -3.33 8.29 -2.86
CA ASP A 337 -3.40 6.84 -2.76
C ASP A 337 -2.78 6.18 -4.00
N ILE A 338 -3.11 6.68 -5.18
CA ILE A 338 -2.75 6.10 -6.48
C ILE A 338 -1.28 6.37 -6.85
N GLU A 339 -0.82 7.61 -6.73
CA GLU A 339 0.48 8.07 -7.23
C GLU A 339 1.52 8.22 -6.11
N GLY A 340 1.08 8.22 -4.85
CA GLY A 340 1.96 8.41 -3.70
C GLY A 340 2.26 9.87 -3.37
N ARG A 341 3.02 10.04 -2.28
CA ARG A 341 3.36 11.35 -1.69
C ARG A 341 4.03 12.29 -2.69
N GLU A 342 5.18 11.89 -3.23
CA GLU A 342 6.04 12.78 -4.03
C GLU A 342 5.38 13.22 -5.33
N ALA A 343 4.77 12.29 -6.07
CA ALA A 343 4.06 12.61 -7.31
C ALA A 343 2.86 13.54 -7.05
N THR A 344 2.11 13.31 -5.97
CA THR A 344 0.99 14.17 -5.60
C THR A 344 1.44 15.58 -5.23
N ILE A 345 2.51 15.71 -4.44
CA ILE A 345 3.09 17.01 -4.08
C ILE A 345 3.61 17.74 -5.32
N ALA A 346 4.29 17.02 -6.23
CA ALA A 346 4.79 17.58 -7.47
C ALA A 346 3.64 18.13 -8.32
N TYR A 347 2.57 17.35 -8.52
CA TYR A 347 1.39 17.76 -9.28
C TYR A 347 0.72 19.00 -8.67
N TYR A 348 0.42 18.99 -7.37
CA TYR A 348 -0.24 20.11 -6.70
C TYR A 348 0.63 21.36 -6.48
N ASN A 349 1.89 21.32 -6.91
CA ASN A 349 2.74 22.50 -7.06
C ASN A 349 2.77 23.06 -8.49
N THR A 350 1.94 22.55 -9.40
CA THR A 350 1.82 23.06 -10.78
C THR A 350 0.59 23.95 -10.96
N GLU A 351 0.64 24.84 -11.95
CA GLU A 351 -0.51 25.66 -12.37
C GLU A 351 -1.68 24.81 -12.90
N GLU A 352 -1.38 23.67 -13.52
CA GLU A 352 -2.39 22.72 -14.04
C GLU A 352 -3.31 22.17 -12.94
N SER A 353 -2.81 22.08 -11.70
CA SER A 353 -3.59 21.61 -10.56
C SER A 353 -4.61 22.61 -10.00
N VAL A 354 -4.63 23.84 -10.54
CA VAL A 354 -5.49 24.93 -10.08
C VAL A 354 -6.69 25.07 -10.99
N ASP A 355 -7.90 25.06 -10.40
CA ASP A 355 -9.14 25.32 -11.11
C ASP A 355 -9.83 26.58 -10.56
N GLY A 356 -9.53 27.73 -11.17
CA GLY A 356 -10.06 29.01 -10.74
C GLY A 356 -9.59 29.37 -9.32
N GLU A 357 -10.53 29.45 -8.38
CA GLU A 357 -10.21 29.69 -6.96
C GLU A 357 -9.94 28.40 -6.16
N TRP A 358 -10.26 27.23 -6.73
CA TRP A 358 -10.01 25.94 -6.12
C TRP A 358 -8.61 25.47 -6.45
N TYR A 359 -7.79 25.38 -5.40
CA TYR A 359 -6.47 24.78 -5.44
C TYR A 359 -6.29 23.91 -4.21
N VAL A 360 -5.41 22.91 -4.30
CA VAL A 360 -5.06 22.07 -3.16
C VAL A 360 -3.79 22.61 -2.51
N PHE A 361 -3.82 22.70 -1.18
CA PHE A 361 -2.63 22.89 -0.37
C PHE A 361 -2.41 21.64 0.48
N ILE A 362 -1.14 21.31 0.70
CA ILE A 362 -0.75 20.12 1.47
C ILE A 362 0.25 20.53 2.54
N ALA A 363 0.00 20.13 3.78
CA ALA A 363 0.97 20.22 4.87
C ALA A 363 1.41 18.82 5.32
N ASP A 364 2.65 18.70 5.76
CA ASP A 364 3.24 17.45 6.25
C ASP A 364 2.80 17.11 7.68
N GLU A 365 3.40 16.05 8.23
CA GLU A 365 3.13 15.53 9.57
C GLU A 365 3.41 16.56 10.68
N ASP A 366 4.40 17.44 10.46
CA ASP A 366 4.78 18.53 11.36
C ASP A 366 3.96 19.81 11.09
N ASN A 367 3.01 19.75 10.16
CA ASN A 367 2.19 20.84 9.67
C ASN A 367 2.99 21.93 8.96
N VAL A 368 4.11 21.56 8.33
CA VAL A 368 4.84 22.44 7.40
C VAL A 368 4.20 22.32 6.02
N MET A 369 3.96 23.47 5.36
CA MET A 369 3.38 23.48 4.03
C MET A 369 4.37 22.89 3.02
N ILE A 370 3.97 21.86 2.29
CA ILE A 370 4.78 21.18 1.27
C ILE A 370 4.22 21.34 -0.15
N SER A 371 2.98 21.83 -0.28
CA SER A 371 2.38 22.17 -1.58
C SER A 371 1.43 23.35 -1.46
N HIS A 372 1.59 24.34 -2.34
CA HIS A 372 0.68 25.48 -2.46
C HIS A 372 0.84 26.22 -3.82
N ALA A 373 0.32 25.67 -4.91
CA ALA A 373 0.56 26.19 -6.27
C ALA A 373 0.35 27.72 -6.45
N PRO A 374 -0.73 28.36 -5.98
CA PRO A 374 -0.92 29.81 -6.20
C PRO A 374 0.01 30.72 -5.38
N LEU A 375 0.58 30.21 -4.28
CA LEU A 375 1.44 30.95 -3.37
C LEU A 375 2.65 30.07 -3.00
N PRO A 376 3.56 29.79 -3.95
CA PRO A 376 4.67 28.86 -3.73
C PRO A 376 5.64 29.33 -2.62
N GLY A 377 5.64 30.63 -2.30
CA GLY A 377 6.38 31.17 -1.16
C GLY A 377 5.89 30.69 0.21
N ASN A 378 4.72 30.05 0.29
CA ASN A 378 4.23 29.43 1.51
C ASN A 378 4.87 28.07 1.80
N VAL A 379 5.46 27.42 0.79
CA VAL A 379 6.12 26.12 0.96
C VAL A 379 7.33 26.27 1.89
N GLY A 380 7.42 25.40 2.89
CA GLY A 380 8.42 25.43 3.96
C GLY A 380 8.02 26.24 5.19
N LEU A 381 6.87 26.93 5.19
CA LEU A 381 6.35 27.65 6.35
C LEU A 381 5.44 26.76 7.20
N SER A 382 5.45 26.99 8.51
CA SER A 382 4.54 26.31 9.44
C SER A 382 3.11 26.80 9.26
N LEU A 383 2.19 25.86 9.02
CA LEU A 383 0.74 26.13 9.01
C LEU A 383 0.26 26.68 10.34
N ILE A 384 0.91 26.32 11.45
CA ILE A 384 0.47 26.73 12.79
C ILE A 384 1.13 28.04 13.22
N GLU A 385 2.44 28.17 13.02
CA GLU A 385 3.21 29.29 13.58
C GLU A 385 3.34 30.49 12.62
N ASP A 386 3.57 30.22 11.33
CA ASP A 386 3.88 31.26 10.35
C ASP A 386 2.64 31.73 9.59
N LEU A 387 1.80 30.79 9.17
CA LEU A 387 0.62 31.07 8.33
C LEU A 387 -0.68 31.15 9.13
N GLY A 388 -0.78 30.38 10.22
CA GLY A 388 -2.02 29.96 10.86
C GLY A 388 -2.82 31.01 11.61
N ILE A 389 -2.54 32.29 11.43
CA ILE A 389 -3.27 33.42 12.00
C ILE A 389 -3.65 34.36 10.85
N ASP A 390 -4.94 34.62 10.67
CA ASP A 390 -5.40 35.56 9.65
C ASP A 390 -5.29 37.03 10.08
N SER A 391 -5.61 37.96 9.18
CA SER A 391 -5.52 39.40 9.41
C SER A 391 -6.49 39.93 10.48
N THR A 392 -7.47 39.13 10.90
CA THR A 392 -8.38 39.45 12.02
C THR A 392 -7.82 39.00 13.38
N GLY A 393 -6.74 38.22 13.38
CA GLY A 393 -6.15 37.59 14.56
C GLY A 393 -6.73 36.21 14.87
N TYR A 394 -7.52 35.62 13.98
CA TYR A 394 -8.08 34.29 14.17
C TYR A 394 -7.04 33.21 13.83
N ALA A 395 -6.75 32.35 14.82
CA ALA A 395 -5.77 31.28 14.72
C ALA A 395 -6.35 30.02 14.05
N TYR A 396 -6.51 30.05 12.72
CA TYR A 396 -7.09 28.95 11.94
C TYR A 396 -6.15 27.74 11.77
N GLY A 397 -4.82 27.94 11.84
CA GLY A 397 -3.82 26.89 11.65
C GLY A 397 -3.98 25.68 12.58
N PRO A 398 -4.05 25.88 13.92
CA PRO A 398 -4.36 24.81 14.87
C PRO A 398 -5.69 24.10 14.61
N VAL A 399 -6.71 24.83 14.12
CA VAL A 399 -8.04 24.27 13.83
C VAL A 399 -7.98 23.33 12.63
N MET A 400 -7.21 23.71 11.59
CA MET A 400 -6.93 22.87 10.44
C MET A 400 -6.09 21.64 10.78
N ALA A 401 -5.00 21.83 11.55
CA ALA A 401 -4.10 20.75 11.95
C ALA A 401 -4.82 19.63 12.73
N ALA A 402 -5.89 19.99 13.45
CA ALA A 402 -6.73 19.07 14.21
C ALA A 402 -7.78 18.31 13.36
N ALA A 403 -7.79 18.46 12.03
CA ALA A 403 -8.65 17.67 11.15
C ALA A 403 -8.25 16.17 11.19
N GLY A 404 -9.26 15.30 11.10
CA GLY A 404 -9.09 13.86 10.96
C GLY A 404 -9.46 13.36 9.56
N GLU A 405 -9.56 12.04 9.40
CA GLU A 405 -9.91 11.38 8.13
C GLU A 405 -11.32 11.73 7.62
N ASN A 406 -12.25 12.09 8.51
CA ASN A 406 -13.60 12.53 8.12
C ASN A 406 -13.66 13.97 7.60
N GLY A 407 -12.53 14.67 7.63
CA GLY A 407 -12.41 16.07 7.26
C GLY A 407 -13.09 17.06 8.20
N ARG A 408 -12.84 18.34 7.96
CA ARG A 408 -13.36 19.48 8.72
C ARG A 408 -13.44 20.71 7.82
N TRP A 409 -14.51 21.49 7.97
CA TRP A 409 -14.60 22.84 7.42
C TRP A 409 -13.92 23.85 8.36
N VAL A 410 -13.12 24.75 7.79
CA VAL A 410 -12.47 25.86 8.49
C VAL A 410 -12.65 27.13 7.68
N SER A 411 -13.19 28.18 8.29
CA SER A 411 -13.40 29.48 7.65
C SER A 411 -12.51 30.54 8.29
N TYR A 412 -11.82 31.31 7.47
CA TYR A 412 -10.77 32.25 7.88
C TYR A 412 -10.53 33.30 6.79
N VAL A 413 -9.95 34.45 7.16
CA VAL A 413 -9.60 35.46 6.16
C VAL A 413 -8.29 35.08 5.47
N TYR A 414 -8.28 35.10 4.14
CA TYR A 414 -7.09 34.72 3.37
C TYR A 414 -7.04 35.44 2.03
N LEU A 415 -5.82 35.57 1.47
CA LEU A 415 -5.63 36.17 0.16
C LEU A 415 -6.27 35.30 -0.93
N ASN A 416 -7.31 35.82 -1.58
CA ASN A 416 -7.84 35.27 -2.82
C ASN A 416 -6.89 35.64 -3.96
N THR A 417 -6.20 34.65 -4.53
CA THR A 417 -5.23 34.86 -5.61
C THR A 417 -5.88 35.24 -6.95
N VAL A 418 -7.18 35.03 -7.11
CA VAL A 418 -7.94 35.43 -8.30
C VAL A 418 -8.25 36.93 -8.27
N THR A 419 -8.70 37.45 -7.13
CA THR A 419 -9.06 38.87 -6.97
C THR A 419 -7.90 39.74 -6.47
N GLY A 420 -6.90 39.13 -5.84
CA GLY A 420 -5.80 39.80 -5.16
C GLY A 420 -6.19 40.49 -3.84
N GLN A 421 -7.37 40.19 -3.30
CA GLN A 421 -7.87 40.75 -2.05
C GLN A 421 -7.89 39.68 -0.96
N GLU A 422 -7.76 40.10 0.31
CA GLU A 422 -8.19 39.23 1.39
C GLU A 422 -9.71 39.07 1.30
N GLU A 423 -10.22 37.86 1.51
CA GLU A 423 -11.64 37.49 1.51
C GLU A 423 -11.86 36.36 2.54
N VAL A 424 -13.10 36.06 2.91
CA VAL A 424 -13.37 34.90 3.78
C VAL A 424 -13.25 33.64 2.94
N LYS A 425 -12.28 32.79 3.26
CA LYS A 425 -12.10 31.49 2.63
C LYS A 425 -12.75 30.40 3.47
N HIS A 426 -13.54 29.53 2.85
CA HIS A 426 -14.07 28.32 3.45
C HIS A 426 -13.28 27.13 2.90
N SER A 427 -12.42 26.52 3.73
CA SER A 427 -11.60 25.38 3.35
C SER A 427 -12.11 24.08 3.97
N TRP A 428 -12.27 23.04 3.14
CA TRP A 428 -12.42 21.67 3.60
C TRP A 428 -11.02 21.06 3.72
N VAL A 429 -10.67 20.56 4.90
CA VAL A 429 -9.37 19.96 5.18
C VAL A 429 -9.53 18.53 5.67
N VAL A 430 -8.70 17.59 5.19
CA VAL A 430 -8.72 16.17 5.54
C VAL A 430 -7.31 15.72 5.88
N ARG A 431 -7.14 15.01 6.99
CA ARG A 431 -5.87 14.35 7.31
C ARG A 431 -5.89 12.93 6.76
N HIS A 432 -4.88 12.57 5.97
CA HIS A 432 -4.78 11.29 5.28
C HIS A 432 -3.32 10.86 5.17
N HIS A 433 -3.01 9.63 5.61
CA HIS A 433 -1.64 9.10 5.67
C HIS A 433 -0.59 10.06 6.29
N GLY A 434 -0.97 10.81 7.33
CA GLY A 434 -0.09 11.75 8.01
C GLY A 434 -0.02 13.15 7.38
N LEU A 435 -0.47 13.31 6.14
CA LEU A 435 -0.55 14.61 5.45
C LEU A 435 -1.90 15.28 5.69
N LEU A 436 -1.92 16.61 5.64
CA LEU A 436 -3.15 17.41 5.65
C LEU A 436 -3.40 17.97 4.25
N PHE A 437 -4.50 17.55 3.61
CA PHE A 437 -4.94 18.06 2.32
C PHE A 437 -6.06 19.07 2.52
N GLY A 438 -6.03 20.18 1.79
CA GLY A 438 -7.09 21.18 1.86
C GLY A 438 -7.34 21.90 0.55
N SER A 439 -8.60 22.27 0.33
CA SER A 439 -9.02 23.19 -0.73
C SER A 439 -10.18 24.02 -0.22
N GLY A 440 -10.52 25.12 -0.89
CA GLY A 440 -11.60 26.00 -0.44
C GLY A 440 -12.09 26.95 -1.51
N TRP A 441 -13.19 27.61 -1.20
CA TRP A 441 -13.81 28.67 -2.00
C TRP A 441 -13.85 29.98 -1.19
N TYR A 442 -13.94 31.12 -1.88
CA TYR A 442 -14.00 32.42 -1.22
C TYR A 442 -15.41 32.99 -1.25
N GLU A 443 -15.88 33.42 -0.09
CA GLU A 443 -17.04 34.28 0.01
C GLU A 443 -16.57 35.72 -0.23
N VAL A 444 -17.12 36.36 -1.27
CA VAL A 444 -16.97 37.79 -1.52
C VAL A 444 -17.74 38.56 -0.44
N ALA A 445 -17.21 38.52 0.77
CA ALA A 445 -17.54 39.41 1.86
C ALA A 445 -16.50 40.54 1.84
N ASP A 446 -16.94 41.78 2.04
CA ASP A 446 -16.05 42.93 2.19
C ASP A 446 -15.26 42.79 3.51
N VAL A 447 -14.19 41.98 3.53
CA VAL A 447 -13.35 41.75 4.72
C VAL A 447 -12.44 42.94 5.05
N SER A 448 -12.50 44.01 4.24
CA SER A 448 -12.00 45.31 4.66
C SER A 448 -12.90 45.96 5.72
N ALA A 449 -14.08 45.38 5.97
CA ALA A 449 -14.90 45.74 7.12
C ALA A 449 -14.13 45.35 8.40
N PRO A 450 -13.76 46.33 9.24
CA PRO A 450 -13.08 46.04 10.51
C PRO A 450 -13.94 45.08 11.34
N VAL A 451 -13.29 44.19 12.11
CA VAL A 451 -13.96 43.42 13.18
C VAL A 451 -14.91 44.37 13.89
N PRO A 452 -16.22 44.08 13.91
CA PRO A 452 -17.20 45.05 14.38
C PRO A 452 -16.79 45.56 15.76
N SER A 453 -16.55 46.86 15.87
CA SER A 453 -16.12 47.42 17.15
C SER A 453 -17.26 47.29 18.15
N LYS A 454 -16.94 47.12 19.45
CA LYS A 454 -17.91 47.22 20.54
C LYS A 454 -18.68 48.55 20.56
N SER A 455 -18.18 49.57 19.85
CA SER A 455 -18.91 50.83 19.60
C SER A 455 -20.08 50.71 18.61
N GLN A 456 -20.22 49.57 17.93
CA GLN A 456 -21.35 49.18 17.07
C GLN A 456 -21.97 47.91 17.65
N PRO A 457 -22.68 48.01 18.78
CA PRO A 457 -22.99 46.87 19.64
C PRO A 457 -23.95 45.87 18.97
N ASP A 458 -24.81 46.30 18.06
CA ASP A 458 -25.69 45.45 17.27
C ASP A 458 -24.93 44.55 16.29
N VAL A 459 -23.98 45.12 15.54
CA VAL A 459 -23.13 44.39 14.58
C VAL A 459 -22.19 43.44 15.33
N PHE A 460 -21.55 43.92 16.41
CA PHE A 460 -20.68 43.09 17.23
C PHE A 460 -21.41 41.93 17.89
N THR A 461 -22.65 42.12 18.34
CA THR A 461 -23.45 41.03 18.93
C THR A 461 -23.73 39.93 17.93
N LYS A 462 -24.08 40.25 16.68
CA LYS A 462 -24.31 39.24 15.64
C LYS A 462 -23.04 38.43 15.38
N HIS A 463 -21.92 39.12 15.20
CA HIS A 463 -20.62 38.51 15.03
C HIS A 463 -20.26 37.61 16.22
N PHE A 464 -20.51 38.04 17.46
CA PHE A 464 -20.24 37.25 18.67
C PHE A 464 -21.09 35.96 18.74
N VAL A 465 -22.33 36.00 18.25
CA VAL A 465 -23.20 34.81 18.14
C VAL A 465 -22.74 33.89 17.02
N GLU A 466 -22.34 34.45 15.88
CA GLU A 466 -21.78 33.69 14.75
C GLU A 466 -20.51 32.95 15.18
N GLN A 467 -19.60 33.60 15.91
CA GLN A 467 -18.42 32.96 16.49
C GLN A 467 -18.77 31.79 17.43
N ALA A 468 -19.90 31.88 18.15
CA ALA A 468 -20.36 30.78 19.01
C ALA A 468 -20.92 29.60 18.25
N VAL A 469 -21.65 29.85 17.16
CA VAL A 469 -22.11 28.81 16.23
C VAL A 469 -20.90 28.16 15.56
N GLN A 470 -19.90 28.94 15.14
CA GLN A 470 -18.66 28.43 14.58
C GLN A 470 -17.89 27.57 15.59
N PHE A 471 -17.78 28.00 16.84
CA PHE A 471 -17.17 27.19 17.91
C PHE A 471 -17.90 25.85 18.08
N TYR A 472 -19.23 25.84 17.98
CA TYR A 472 -20.04 24.62 18.00
C TYR A 472 -19.75 23.69 16.82
N MET A 473 -19.73 24.23 15.61
CA MET A 473 -19.39 23.47 14.41
C MET A 473 -18.00 22.84 14.50
N GLN A 474 -17.03 23.55 15.10
CA GLN A 474 -15.64 23.12 15.21
C GLN A 474 -15.41 22.06 16.30
N ASN A 475 -16.04 22.24 17.47
CA ASN A 475 -15.69 21.51 18.69
C ASN A 475 -16.78 20.55 19.17
N GLY A 476 -17.96 20.59 18.55
CA GLY A 476 -19.12 19.79 18.94
C GLY A 476 -19.80 20.30 20.21
N ARG A 477 -20.90 19.63 20.55
CA ARG A 477 -21.84 20.07 21.59
C ARG A 477 -21.20 20.15 22.97
N GLU A 478 -20.53 19.09 23.41
CA GLU A 478 -20.00 18.98 24.78
C GLU A 478 -18.94 20.04 25.07
N ALA A 479 -17.99 20.24 24.14
CA ALA A 479 -16.93 21.24 24.28
C ALA A 479 -17.49 22.67 24.28
N THR A 480 -18.48 22.94 23.44
CA THR A 480 -19.20 24.23 23.39
C THR A 480 -19.89 24.54 24.70
N ILE A 481 -20.64 23.56 25.23
CA ILE A 481 -21.31 23.70 26.53
C ILE A 481 -20.29 23.93 27.64
N ALA A 482 -19.15 23.24 27.63
CA ALA A 482 -18.11 23.41 28.63
C ALA A 482 -17.48 24.82 28.56
N TYR A 483 -17.08 25.27 27.37
CA TYR A 483 -16.43 26.56 27.16
C TYR A 483 -17.36 27.72 27.52
N TYR A 484 -18.57 27.77 26.95
CA TYR A 484 -19.49 28.89 27.16
C TYR A 484 -20.19 28.91 28.53
N ASN A 485 -20.01 27.87 29.35
CA ASN A 485 -20.36 27.91 30.77
C ASN A 485 -19.20 28.42 31.66
N SER A 486 -18.04 28.71 31.09
CA SER A 486 -16.91 29.31 31.82
C SER A 486 -16.95 30.83 31.77
N LEU A 487 -16.39 31.50 32.77
CA LEU A 487 -16.25 32.96 32.74
C LEU A 487 -15.22 33.43 31.69
N ALA A 488 -14.37 32.54 31.19
CA ALA A 488 -13.41 32.87 30.13
C ALA A 488 -14.10 33.17 28.78
N SER A 489 -15.34 32.72 28.58
CA SER A 489 -16.11 33.01 27.37
C SER A 489 -16.91 34.31 27.44
N VAL A 490 -16.77 35.08 28.53
CA VAL A 490 -17.50 36.34 28.75
C VAL A 490 -16.58 37.49 28.39
N ASP A 491 -17.04 38.41 27.54
CA ASP A 491 -16.29 39.58 27.11
C ASP A 491 -17.04 40.87 27.47
N GLY A 492 -16.73 41.43 28.64
CA GLY A 492 -17.48 42.54 29.23
C GLY A 492 -18.95 42.15 29.45
N GLU A 493 -19.85 42.90 28.83
CA GLU A 493 -21.28 42.59 28.85
C GLU A 493 -21.75 41.52 27.86
N TRP A 494 -20.91 41.14 26.89
CA TRP A 494 -21.24 40.09 25.90
C TRP A 494 -20.95 38.69 26.42
N TYR A 495 -21.95 37.83 26.32
CA TYR A 495 -21.85 36.42 26.67
C TYR A 495 -22.85 35.61 25.87
N VAL A 496 -22.50 34.36 25.58
CA VAL A 496 -23.39 33.43 24.90
C VAL A 496 -24.30 32.74 25.92
N PHE A 497 -25.57 32.63 25.57
CA PHE A 497 -26.51 31.67 26.16
C PHE A 497 -26.95 30.68 25.09
N ILE A 498 -27.10 29.42 25.50
CA ILE A 498 -27.54 28.34 24.61
C ILE A 498 -28.73 27.62 25.23
N ALA A 499 -29.76 27.37 24.43
CA ALA A 499 -30.84 26.45 24.79
C ALA A 499 -30.86 25.24 23.86
N ASP A 500 -31.26 24.10 24.42
CA ASP A 500 -31.38 22.84 23.70
C ASP A 500 -32.63 22.79 22.80
N GLU A 501 -32.82 21.66 22.13
CA GLU A 501 -33.92 21.40 21.20
C GLU A 501 -35.30 21.47 21.86
N ASN A 502 -35.36 21.36 23.19
CA ASN A 502 -36.57 21.47 24.00
C ASN A 502 -36.71 22.86 24.64
N ASP A 503 -35.97 23.85 24.16
CA ASP A 503 -35.91 25.22 24.70
C ASP A 503 -35.45 25.26 26.18
N ILE A 504 -34.68 24.28 26.64
CA ILE A 504 -34.08 24.28 27.98
C ILE A 504 -32.71 24.96 27.91
N VAL A 505 -32.50 25.99 28.73
CA VAL A 505 -31.20 26.68 28.77
C VAL A 505 -30.12 25.75 29.34
N ILE A 506 -29.08 25.48 28.55
CA ILE A 506 -27.95 24.61 28.89
C ILE A 506 -26.64 25.39 29.09
N VAL A 507 -26.55 26.61 28.57
CA VAL A 507 -25.41 27.50 28.72
C VAL A 507 -25.86 28.87 29.18
N HIS A 508 -25.26 29.35 30.28
CA HIS A 508 -25.42 30.73 30.74
C HIS A 508 -24.35 31.08 31.79
N ALA A 509 -23.13 31.43 31.35
CA ALA A 509 -22.00 31.67 32.27
C ALA A 509 -22.27 32.72 33.36
N PRO A 510 -22.82 33.93 33.07
CA PRO A 510 -22.94 34.95 34.12
C PRO A 510 -24.07 34.70 35.14
N VAL A 511 -25.06 33.87 34.79
CA VAL A 511 -26.19 33.55 35.66
C VAL A 511 -26.45 32.03 35.62
N PRO A 512 -25.58 31.23 36.28
CA PRO A 512 -25.64 29.76 36.18
C PRO A 512 -26.96 29.16 36.65
N ALA A 513 -27.71 29.87 37.52
CA ALA A 513 -29.03 29.48 37.99
C ALA A 513 -30.12 29.47 36.90
N ARG A 514 -29.85 30.06 35.72
CA ARG A 514 -30.75 29.99 34.57
C ARG A 514 -30.71 28.66 33.84
N ARG A 515 -29.67 27.85 34.07
CA ARG A 515 -29.50 26.54 33.43
C ARG A 515 -30.55 25.56 33.94
N GLY A 516 -31.04 24.70 33.05
CA GLY A 516 -32.20 23.82 33.30
C GLY A 516 -33.55 24.54 33.25
N GLY A 517 -33.57 25.87 33.08
CA GLY A 517 -34.80 26.65 32.98
C GLY A 517 -35.36 26.65 31.56
N TYR A 518 -36.65 26.39 31.41
CA TYR A 518 -37.38 26.42 30.14
C TYR A 518 -37.58 27.85 29.63
N LEU A 519 -37.27 28.13 28.36
CA LEU A 519 -37.45 29.48 27.79
C LEU A 519 -38.91 29.89 27.67
N ARG A 520 -39.86 28.96 27.63
CA ARG A 520 -41.29 29.29 27.56
C ARG A 520 -41.99 29.22 28.91
N ASP A 521 -41.25 29.34 30.01
CA ASP A 521 -41.83 29.48 31.34
C ASP A 521 -42.07 30.97 31.70
N PRO A 522 -43.35 31.41 31.80
CA PRO A 522 -43.66 32.81 32.13
C PRO A 522 -43.25 33.22 33.54
N ALA A 523 -43.07 32.28 34.47
CA ALA A 523 -42.63 32.61 35.82
C ALA A 523 -41.16 33.07 35.85
N THR A 524 -40.35 32.61 34.90
CA THR A 524 -38.90 32.88 34.88
C THR A 524 -38.47 33.74 33.68
N ARG A 525 -39.24 33.80 32.59
CA ARG A 525 -38.86 34.52 31.35
C ARG A 525 -39.74 35.73 31.05
N THR A 526 -40.33 36.28 32.10
CA THR A 526 -40.99 37.58 32.10
C THR A 526 -40.06 38.59 32.76
N ASP A 527 -39.78 39.70 32.09
CA ASP A 527 -38.93 40.75 32.65
C ASP A 527 -39.69 41.63 33.67
N ILE A 528 -38.99 42.59 34.28
CA ILE A 528 -39.56 43.46 35.31
C ILE A 528 -40.69 44.38 34.80
N THR A 529 -40.80 44.55 33.48
CA THR A 529 -41.89 45.33 32.85
C THR A 529 -43.13 44.49 32.60
N GLY A 530 -43.05 43.16 32.81
CA GLY A 530 -44.10 42.21 32.49
C GLY A 530 -43.98 41.65 31.07
N PHE A 531 -42.90 41.91 30.33
CA PHE A 531 -42.71 41.40 28.99
C PHE A 531 -42.19 39.96 29.02
N PHE A 532 -43.00 39.03 28.51
CA PHE A 532 -42.67 37.60 28.40
C PHE A 532 -41.79 37.34 27.17
N TYR A 533 -40.50 37.65 27.30
CA TYR A 533 -39.52 37.64 26.20
C TYR A 533 -39.08 36.24 25.78
N GLY A 534 -39.24 35.24 26.65
CA GLY A 534 -38.75 33.88 26.46
C GLY A 534 -39.22 33.18 25.17
N PRO A 535 -40.53 33.14 24.85
CA PRO A 535 -41.03 32.58 23.60
C PRO A 535 -40.50 33.33 22.37
N VAL A 536 -40.30 34.64 22.47
CA VAL A 536 -39.79 35.45 21.34
C VAL A 536 -38.37 35.02 20.99
N LEU A 537 -37.54 34.72 21.99
CA LEU A 537 -36.22 34.11 21.76
C LEU A 537 -36.38 32.69 21.18
N ALA A 538 -37.19 31.83 21.81
CA ALA A 538 -37.38 30.44 21.38
C ALA A 538 -37.91 30.31 19.94
N ASP A 539 -38.62 31.32 19.42
CA ASP A 539 -39.13 31.38 18.05
C ASP A 539 -38.08 31.91 17.04
N ALA A 540 -36.82 32.09 17.42
CA ALA A 540 -35.74 32.40 16.49
C ALA A 540 -35.54 31.27 15.46
N SER A 541 -35.24 31.65 14.22
CA SER A 541 -34.86 30.73 13.14
C SER A 541 -33.35 30.83 12.86
N GLU A 542 -32.88 30.11 11.84
CA GLU A 542 -31.51 30.25 11.31
C GLU A 542 -31.21 31.67 10.80
N GLN A 543 -32.24 32.41 10.35
CA GLN A 543 -32.10 33.82 9.93
C GLN A 543 -31.93 34.78 11.12
N GLY A 544 -32.15 34.27 12.33
CA GLY A 544 -32.03 34.98 13.59
C GLY A 544 -33.16 35.95 13.92
N ARG A 545 -33.13 36.44 15.16
CA ARG A 545 -34.14 37.33 15.70
C ARG A 545 -33.59 38.24 16.79
N TRP A 546 -33.96 39.51 16.72
CA TRP A 546 -33.74 40.47 17.79
C TRP A 546 -34.88 40.46 18.81
N VAL A 547 -34.53 40.54 20.10
CA VAL A 547 -35.46 40.69 21.21
C VAL A 547 -34.91 41.69 22.22
N THR A 548 -35.72 42.67 22.60
CA THR A 548 -35.39 43.68 23.61
C THR A 548 -36.19 43.41 24.89
N TYR A 549 -35.52 43.35 26.04
CA TYR A 549 -36.15 43.07 27.34
C TYR A 549 -35.26 43.55 28.49
N SER A 550 -35.82 43.75 29.68
CA SER A 550 -35.01 44.11 30.86
C SER A 550 -34.30 42.89 31.46
N PHE A 551 -32.98 42.98 31.66
CA PHE A 551 -32.19 41.89 32.22
C PHE A 551 -31.00 42.41 33.05
N LEU A 552 -30.46 41.54 33.91
CA LEU A 552 -29.26 41.86 34.69
C LEU A 552 -28.04 41.98 33.77
N ASN A 553 -27.42 43.16 33.70
CA ASN A 553 -26.12 43.34 33.07
C ASN A 553 -25.05 42.72 33.98
N PRO A 554 -24.29 41.70 33.52
CA PRO A 554 -23.28 41.05 34.35
C PRO A 554 -22.06 41.94 34.64
N GLU A 555 -21.78 42.94 33.80
CA GLU A 555 -20.67 43.88 34.00
C GLU A 555 -21.06 44.98 35.00
N ALA A 556 -22.23 45.60 34.82
CA ALA A 556 -22.71 46.67 35.70
C ALA A 556 -23.36 46.17 37.01
N GLY A 557 -23.81 44.91 37.04
CA GLY A 557 -24.51 44.32 38.19
C GLY A 557 -25.92 44.89 38.45
N GLN A 558 -26.52 45.56 37.46
CA GLN A 558 -27.84 46.21 37.56
C GLN A 558 -28.79 45.73 36.45
N ILE A 559 -30.10 45.87 36.67
CA ILE A 559 -31.10 45.59 35.62
C ILE A 559 -31.07 46.74 34.62
N GLN A 560 -30.85 46.41 33.35
CA GLN A 560 -30.78 47.33 32.22
C GLN A 560 -31.61 46.80 31.05
N THR A 561 -31.83 47.64 30.04
CA THR A 561 -32.46 47.18 28.80
C THR A 561 -31.42 46.37 28.03
N LYS A 562 -31.75 45.12 27.69
CA LYS A 562 -30.88 44.24 26.91
C LYS A 562 -31.45 44.05 25.51
N HIS A 563 -30.60 44.16 24.51
CA HIS A 563 -30.89 43.82 23.12
C HIS A 563 -30.18 42.51 22.77
N SER A 564 -30.93 41.42 22.62
CA SER A 564 -30.38 40.11 22.31
C SER A 564 -30.65 39.70 20.87
N TRP A 565 -29.62 39.22 20.19
CA TRP A 565 -29.72 38.48 18.93
C TRP A 565 -29.66 36.99 19.24
N ALA A 566 -30.58 36.22 18.67
CA ALA A 566 -30.58 34.77 18.78
C ALA A 566 -30.78 34.12 17.41
N VAL A 567 -30.11 33.00 17.17
CA VAL A 567 -30.21 32.17 15.97
C VAL A 567 -30.42 30.71 16.38
N ARG A 568 -31.07 29.92 15.51
CA ARG A 568 -31.04 28.46 15.63
C ARG A 568 -29.99 27.87 14.71
N TYR A 569 -29.30 26.84 15.19
CA TYR A 569 -28.40 26.01 14.41
C TYR A 569 -28.37 24.61 15.02
N ASP A 570 -28.58 23.59 14.19
CA ASP A 570 -28.60 22.18 14.60
C ASP A 570 -29.53 21.89 15.80
N GLY A 571 -30.74 22.46 15.75
CA GLY A 571 -31.74 22.35 16.82
C GLY A 571 -31.46 23.19 18.07
N LEU A 572 -30.22 23.61 18.32
CA LEU A 572 -29.84 24.49 19.42
C LEU A 572 -30.14 25.96 19.11
N LEU A 573 -30.43 26.72 20.15
CA LEU A 573 -30.56 28.18 20.07
C LEU A 573 -29.31 28.83 20.66
N PHE A 574 -28.63 29.66 19.90
CA PHE A 574 -27.49 30.48 20.33
C PHE A 574 -27.92 31.93 20.43
N GLY A 575 -27.54 32.63 21.50
CA GLY A 575 -27.78 34.07 21.57
C GLY A 575 -26.80 34.82 22.45
N SER A 576 -26.66 36.11 22.18
CA SER A 576 -25.88 37.09 22.95
C SER A 576 -26.59 38.43 22.89
N GLY A 577 -26.13 39.42 23.65
CA GLY A 577 -26.71 40.76 23.62
C GLY A 577 -25.91 41.79 24.39
N TRP A 578 -26.25 43.05 24.14
CA TRP A 578 -25.67 44.24 24.74
C TRP A 578 -26.71 45.02 25.57
N TYR A 579 -26.28 45.99 26.37
CA TYR A 579 -27.16 46.69 27.33
C TYR A 579 -27.16 48.22 27.18
N GLU A 580 -28.30 48.84 27.52
CA GLU A 580 -28.52 50.29 27.68
C GLU A 580 -28.88 50.68 29.12
#